data_AF-A0A4Q6C183-F1
#
_entry.id   AF-A0A4Q6C183-F1
#
_cell.length_a   1.000
_cell.length_b   1.000
_cell.length_c   1.000
_cell.angle_alpha   90.00
_cell.angle_beta   90.00
_cell.angle_gamma   90.00
#
_symmetry.space_group_name_H-M   'P 1'
#
loop_
_entity.id
_entity.type
_entity.pdbx_description
1 polymer ?
#
loop_
_entity_poly.entity_id
_entity_poly.type
_entity_poly.pdbx_seq_one_letter_code
_entity_poly.pdbx_strand_id
1 'polypeptide(L)'
;MDKRNAMKWMLGSVAWILAFLIMNAESSTTHLCDRNRSLNQAIRSARDLTGLETIERLSVESSHEYDIRFAEGKRVTVTVDSQTCETLEVDTHTI
;
A
#
# COMPACT_ATOMS: atom_id res chain seq x y z
N MET A 1 -62.90 -26.46 -25.04
CA MET A 1 -62.24 -26.21 -23.74
C MET A 1 -60.83 -26.72 -23.93
N ASP A 2 -59.97 -25.82 -24.43
CA ASP A 2 -58.73 -26.17 -25.12
C ASP A 2 -57.52 -25.74 -24.29
N LYS A 3 -56.66 -26.72 -24.00
CA LYS A 3 -55.40 -26.60 -23.26
C LYS A 3 -54.33 -25.88 -24.09
N ARG A 4 -54.53 -24.59 -24.37
CA ARG A 4 -53.50 -23.71 -25.00
C ARG A 4 -52.97 -22.69 -24.00
N ASN A 5 -52.60 -23.19 -22.82
CA ASN A 5 -51.91 -22.42 -21.82
C ASN A 5 -50.53 -23.03 -21.59
N ALA A 6 -49.55 -22.16 -21.35
CA ALA A 6 -48.15 -22.44 -21.06
C ALA A 6 -47.24 -22.75 -22.26
N MET A 7 -47.06 -21.78 -23.16
CA MET A 7 -45.76 -21.56 -23.84
C MET A 7 -45.66 -20.11 -24.33
N LYS A 8 -45.85 -19.20 -23.38
CA LYS A 8 -45.37 -17.81 -23.41
C LYS A 8 -44.55 -17.70 -22.12
N TRP A 9 -43.42 -17.00 -22.14
CA TRP A 9 -42.48 -16.81 -21.01
C TRP A 9 -41.39 -17.90 -20.82
N MET A 10 -40.53 -18.08 -21.83
CA MET A 10 -39.11 -18.36 -21.61
C MET A 10 -38.35 -17.40 -22.55
N LEU A 11 -38.32 -16.09 -22.29
CA LEU A 11 -37.28 -15.44 -21.46
C LEU A 11 -35.93 -16.11 -21.75
N GLY A 12 -35.12 -15.61 -22.69
CA GLY A 12 -34.50 -14.29 -22.54
C GLY A 12 -33.40 -14.27 -21.47
N SER A 13 -32.87 -15.43 -21.06
CA SER A 13 -32.11 -15.56 -19.81
C SER A 13 -30.82 -16.38 -19.88
N VAL A 14 -30.13 -16.43 -21.03
CA VAL A 14 -28.81 -17.11 -21.12
C VAL A 14 -27.67 -16.19 -21.59
N ALA A 15 -27.97 -14.98 -22.07
CA ALA A 15 -26.96 -14.08 -22.65
C ALA A 15 -26.37 -13.02 -21.71
N TRP A 16 -26.86 -12.87 -20.47
CA TRP A 16 -26.47 -11.76 -19.58
C TRP A 16 -25.47 -12.13 -18.48
N ILE A 17 -25.29 -13.40 -18.15
CA ILE A 17 -24.45 -13.80 -16.99
C ILE A 17 -22.96 -13.94 -17.38
N LEU A 18 -22.64 -14.11 -18.66
CA LEU A 18 -21.25 -14.30 -19.12
C LEU A 18 -20.44 -13.00 -19.29
N ALA A 19 -21.07 -11.82 -19.24
CA ALA A 19 -20.37 -10.54 -19.38
C ALA A 19 -19.97 -9.90 -18.04
N PHE A 20 -20.51 -10.35 -16.91
CA PHE A 20 -20.19 -9.80 -15.58
C PHE A 20 -18.90 -10.38 -14.96
N LEU A 21 -18.32 -11.43 -15.53
CA LEU A 21 -17.07 -12.02 -15.05
C LEU A 21 -15.81 -11.38 -15.66
N ILE A 22 -15.96 -10.34 -16.50
CA ILE A 22 -14.84 -9.60 -17.11
C ILE A 22 -14.62 -8.24 -16.41
N MET A 23 -15.48 -7.87 -15.45
CA MET A 23 -15.35 -6.63 -14.69
C MET A 23 -14.64 -6.90 -13.36
N ASN A 24 -13.41 -6.40 -13.23
CA ASN A 24 -12.61 -6.33 -12.00
C ASN A 24 -11.98 -7.64 -11.50
N ALA A 25 -11.39 -8.42 -12.40
CA ALA A 25 -10.08 -9.02 -12.08
C ALA A 25 -8.97 -7.96 -12.25
N GLU A 26 -9.22 -6.73 -11.78
CA GLU A 26 -8.15 -5.75 -11.60
C GLU A 26 -7.42 -6.24 -10.36
N SER A 27 -6.27 -6.85 -10.63
CA SER A 27 -5.28 -7.36 -9.70
C SER A 27 -5.29 -6.57 -8.39
N SER A 28 -6.09 -7.01 -7.42
CA SER A 28 -5.91 -6.68 -6.01
C SER A 28 -4.71 -7.47 -5.50
N THR A 29 -3.58 -7.34 -6.18
CA THR A 29 -2.30 -7.36 -5.53
C THR A 29 -2.31 -6.11 -4.67
N THR A 30 -2.86 -6.21 -3.46
CA THR A 30 -2.43 -5.34 -2.37
C THR A 30 -0.90 -5.36 -2.45
N HIS A 31 -0.32 -4.29 -2.99
CA HIS A 31 1.12 -4.13 -3.05
C HIS A 31 1.54 -3.93 -1.61
N LEU A 32 1.67 -5.02 -0.87
CA LEU A 32 2.26 -5.01 0.47
C LEU A 32 3.56 -4.24 0.31
N CYS A 33 3.73 -3.23 1.16
CA CYS A 33 4.92 -2.42 1.10
C CYS A 33 6.12 -3.33 1.38
N ASP A 34 6.90 -3.62 0.35
CA ASP A 34 8.10 -4.42 0.53
C ASP A 34 9.04 -3.68 1.47
N ARG A 35 9.65 -4.43 2.39
CA ARG A 35 10.52 -3.88 3.44
C ARG A 35 11.63 -3.00 2.87
N ASN A 36 12.14 -3.32 1.68
CA ASN A 36 13.19 -2.53 1.04
C ASN A 36 12.64 -1.20 0.53
N ARG A 37 11.39 -1.17 0.04
CA ARG A 37 10.74 0.05 -0.41
C ARG A 37 10.42 0.98 0.76
N SER A 38 9.87 0.47 1.86
CA SER A 38 9.62 1.28 3.06
C SER A 38 10.91 1.83 3.67
N LEU A 39 11.98 1.03 3.72
CA LEU A 39 13.28 1.48 4.21
C LEU A 39 13.85 2.63 3.35
N ASN A 40 13.80 2.49 2.02
CA ASN A 40 14.27 3.55 1.12
C ASN A 40 13.44 4.83 1.25
N GLN A 41 12.12 4.70 1.42
CA GLN A 41 11.25 5.85 1.69
C GLN A 41 11.60 6.54 3.01
N ALA A 42 11.85 5.76 4.07
CA ALA A 42 12.23 6.27 5.37
C ALA A 42 13.55 7.05 5.30
N ILE A 43 14.57 6.47 4.66
CA ILE A 43 15.87 7.12 4.44
C ILE A 43 15.71 8.43 3.67
N ARG A 44 14.92 8.42 2.59
CA ARG A 44 14.67 9.62 1.79
C ARG A 44 14.00 10.71 2.62
N SER A 45 12.97 10.36 3.37
CA SER A 45 12.23 11.31 4.22
C SER A 45 13.12 11.91 5.31
N ALA A 46 13.96 11.08 5.95
CA ALA A 46 14.90 11.55 6.97
C ALA A 46 15.96 12.49 6.39
N ARG A 47 16.47 12.20 5.17
CA ARG A 47 17.40 13.09 4.46
C ARG A 47 16.74 14.39 4.04
N ASP A 48 15.55 14.33 3.46
CA ASP A 48 14.79 15.51 3.03
C ASP A 48 14.48 16.43 4.22
N LEU A 49 14.20 15.87 5.39
CA LEU A 49 13.94 16.65 6.60
C LEU A 49 15.21 17.25 7.22
N THR A 50 16.30 16.49 7.29
CA THR A 50 17.51 16.93 7.99
C THR A 50 18.49 17.70 7.13
N GLY A 51 18.44 17.50 5.81
CA GLY A 51 19.45 17.94 4.84
C GLY A 51 20.78 17.19 4.94
N LEU A 52 20.84 16.10 5.72
CA LEU A 52 22.07 15.36 6.00
C LEU A 52 22.15 14.11 5.12
N GLU A 53 23.33 13.81 4.57
CA GLU A 53 23.52 12.64 3.69
C GLU A 53 24.10 11.43 4.43
N THR A 54 24.94 11.70 5.44
CA THR A 54 25.77 10.71 6.13
C THR A 54 25.00 10.06 7.27
N ILE A 55 24.49 8.85 7.03
CA ILE A 55 23.86 8.02 8.05
C ILE A 55 24.94 7.25 8.79
N GLU A 56 25.02 7.44 10.09
CA GLU A 56 25.94 6.73 10.98
C GLU A 56 25.34 5.38 11.41
N ARG A 57 24.05 5.37 11.72
CA ARG A 57 23.34 4.16 12.18
C ARG A 57 21.90 4.15 11.71
N LEU A 58 21.43 2.98 11.35
CA LEU A 58 20.03 2.72 11.03
C LEU A 58 19.55 1.52 11.85
N SER A 59 18.45 1.71 12.56
CA SER A 59 17.76 0.69 13.35
C SER A 59 16.33 0.56 12.84
N VAL A 60 15.78 -0.65 12.91
CA VAL A 60 14.39 -0.94 12.55
C VAL A 60 13.68 -1.30 13.83
N GLU A 61 12.86 -0.39 14.35
CA GLU A 61 12.15 -0.57 15.62
C GLU A 61 10.93 -1.47 15.43
N SER A 62 10.23 -1.33 14.30
CA SER A 62 9.14 -2.21 13.89
C SER A 62 9.14 -2.43 12.38
N SER A 63 8.25 -3.27 11.86
CA SER A 63 8.16 -3.56 10.42
C SER A 63 8.09 -2.31 9.54
N HIS A 64 7.59 -1.19 10.07
CA HIS A 64 7.46 0.07 9.34
C HIS A 64 7.90 1.31 10.14
N GLU A 65 8.67 1.13 11.21
CA GLU A 65 9.25 2.22 12.00
C GLU A 65 10.76 2.12 11.98
N TYR A 66 11.41 3.21 11.58
CA TYR A 66 12.84 3.27 11.31
C TYR A 66 13.47 4.40 12.12
N ASP A 67 14.50 4.07 12.87
CA ASP A 67 15.30 5.03 13.63
C ASP A 67 16.64 5.24 12.91
N ILE A 68 16.88 6.48 12.48
CA ILE A 68 17.99 6.87 11.61
C ILE A 68 18.83 7.91 12.35
N ARG A 69 20.09 7.55 12.63
CA ARG A 69 21.08 8.44 13.25
C ARG A 69 22.07 8.93 12.21
N PHE A 70 22.24 10.24 12.15
CA PHE A 70 23.19 10.92 11.29
C PHE A 70 24.49 11.23 12.04
N ALA A 71 25.60 11.31 11.30
CA ALA A 71 26.93 11.55 11.86
C ALA A 71 27.04 12.90 12.61
N GLU A 72 26.18 13.86 12.25
CA GLU A 72 26.09 15.20 12.83
C GLU A 72 25.31 15.22 14.16
N GLY A 73 25.05 14.07 14.78
CA GLY A 73 24.37 13.97 16.08
C GLY A 73 22.86 14.20 16.01
N LYS A 74 22.26 14.14 14.83
CA LYS A 74 20.80 14.15 14.67
C LYS A 74 20.25 12.73 14.63
N ARG A 75 19.10 12.53 15.25
CA ARG A 75 18.34 11.27 15.21
C ARG A 75 16.95 11.55 14.65
N VAL A 76 16.48 10.70 13.75
CA VAL A 76 15.16 10.83 13.13
C VAL A 76 14.46 9.49 13.17
N THR A 77 13.26 9.47 13.73
CA THR A 77 12.34 8.33 13.64
C THR A 77 11.39 8.57 12.48
N VAL A 78 11.23 7.59 11.60
CA VAL A 78 10.34 7.65 10.46
C VAL A 78 9.39 6.47 10.47
N THR A 79 8.09 6.75 10.44
CA THR A 79 7.03 5.75 10.32
C THR A 79 6.49 5.77 8.90
N VAL A 80 6.43 4.59 8.27
CA VAL A 80 5.98 4.40 6.89
C VAL A 80 4.69 3.57 6.90
N ASP A 81 3.76 3.85 6.00
CA ASP A 81 2.54 3.06 5.86
C ASP A 81 2.84 1.69 5.23
N SER A 82 2.29 0.65 5.85
CA SER A 82 2.49 -0.75 5.44
C SER A 82 1.85 -1.13 4.11
N GLN A 83 0.88 -0.35 3.64
CA GLN A 83 0.10 -0.61 2.43
C GLN A 83 0.49 0.31 1.27
N THR A 84 0.75 1.59 1.56
CA THR A 84 1.04 2.60 0.52
C THR A 84 2.53 2.88 0.36
N CYS A 85 3.37 2.47 1.33
CA CYS A 85 4.77 2.90 1.44
C CYS A 85 4.95 4.42 1.56
N GLU A 86 3.92 5.16 1.99
CA GLU A 86 4.03 6.60 2.20
C GLU A 86 4.50 6.91 3.61
N THR A 87 5.18 8.03 3.80
CA THR A 87 5.63 8.47 5.11
C THR A 87 4.44 8.98 5.92
N LEU A 88 4.15 8.34 7.05
CA LEU A 88 3.06 8.72 7.96
C LEU A 88 3.52 9.79 8.94
N GLU A 89 4.70 9.57 9.54
CA GLU A 89 5.20 10.39 10.63
C GLU A 89 6.73 10.48 10.56
N VAL A 90 7.27 11.66 10.92
CA VAL A 90 8.70 11.88 11.02
C VAL A 90 9.00 12.72 12.25
N ASP A 91 9.71 12.14 13.21
CA ASP A 91 10.11 12.80 14.44
C ASP A 91 11.61 13.02 14.50
N THR A 92 12.03 14.28 14.70
CA THR A 92 13.44 14.63 14.86
C THR A 92 13.79 14.80 16.33
N HIS A 93 14.84 14.10 16.75
CA HIS A 93 15.40 14.17 18.09
C HIS A 93 16.83 14.74 18.00
N THR A 94 17.12 15.72 18.85
CA THR A 94 18.48 16.24 19.01
C THR A 94 19.15 15.47 20.15
N ILE A 95 20.38 14.99 19.93
CA ILE A 95 21.16 14.25 20.92
C ILE A 95 22.03 15.22 21.73
#